data_AF-A0A949I9D9-F1
#
_entry.id   AF-A0A949I9D9-F1
#
_cell.length_a   1.000
_cell.length_b   1.000
_cell.length_c   1.000
_cell.angle_alpha   90.00
_cell.angle_beta   90.00
_cell.angle_gamma   90.00
#
_symmetry.space_group_name_H-M   'P 1'
#
loop_
_entity.id
_entity.type
_entity.pdbx_description
1 polymer ?
#
loop_
_entity_poly.entity_id
_entity_poly.type
_entity_poly.pdbx_seq_one_letter_code
_entity_poly.pdbx_strand_id
1 'polypeptide(L)'
;VGGWVMGTYSGRGQRLWGWAREFTLADNFFMGAFGGSYLNHQYLICACAPRFDDAPASMRAQLDAQGHLALRPDSPSARVGAVRPVSANGGQVTPDGLSVNTTQPPYQPSGIPPAPGRPDWADPQGTPSQGLPLPPQTAATIGDRLSARGVSWAWYAGGWDAALADGEQPAGAKRHVIYAGGPGSPMFQPHHQPFNYYAAYAPGAAARAQHLKDGDAFRADIARGTLPAVAFYKPAGVYTQHPSYTTVDAGDAHIDNVLRELRASPQWPRMLVIVTYDENGGYWDHVPPPRGPGWSDRLGPGTRVPALLIGPLVRRGHIDHTAYDTGSILKLLTERFGLTPLPGVRTNVGDLSAALQ
;
A
#
# COMPACT_ATOMS: atom_id res chain seq x y z
N VAL A 1 5.71 28.76 4.12
CA VAL A 1 4.50 28.32 3.38
C VAL A 1 3.84 27.23 4.20
N GLY A 2 2.68 27.48 4.79
CA GLY A 2 1.90 26.51 5.57
C GLY A 2 0.46 26.49 5.07
N GLY A 3 -0.24 25.37 5.21
CA GLY A 3 -1.66 25.25 4.83
C GLY A 3 -1.99 24.18 3.78
N TRP A 4 -0.99 23.52 3.19
CA TRP A 4 -1.22 22.43 2.21
C TRP A 4 -2.07 21.28 2.79
N VAL A 5 -1.92 21.00 4.09
CA VAL A 5 -2.76 20.05 4.84
C VAL A 5 -4.26 20.34 4.70
N MET A 6 -4.67 21.61 4.57
CA MET A 6 -6.08 22.02 4.42
C MET A 6 -6.50 22.17 2.95
N GLY A 7 -5.60 21.87 2.00
CA GLY A 7 -5.89 21.97 0.57
C GLY A 7 -6.86 20.89 0.11
N THR A 8 -7.71 21.25 -0.85
CA THR A 8 -8.67 20.32 -1.47
C THR A 8 -8.60 20.41 -2.98
N TYR A 9 -8.81 19.30 -3.68
CA TYR A 9 -8.99 19.27 -5.12
C TYR A 9 -10.49 19.25 -5.47
N SER A 10 -10.90 20.04 -6.46
CA SER A 10 -12.26 20.00 -6.97
C SER A 10 -12.45 18.78 -7.88
N GLY A 11 -13.61 18.12 -7.82
CA GLY A 11 -13.98 17.05 -8.75
C GLY A 11 -14.21 17.54 -10.18
N ARG A 12 -14.40 18.87 -10.41
CA ARG A 12 -14.49 19.43 -11.76
C ARG A 12 -13.15 19.31 -12.47
N GLY A 13 -13.11 18.50 -13.54
CA GLY A 13 -11.93 18.30 -14.37
C GLY A 13 -11.14 17.03 -14.04
N GLN A 14 -11.42 16.36 -12.91
CA GLN A 14 -10.85 15.05 -12.59
C GLN A 14 -11.64 13.95 -13.31
N ARG A 15 -10.93 13.03 -13.95
CA ARG A 15 -11.50 11.93 -14.73
C ARG A 15 -12.17 10.91 -13.83
N LEU A 16 -11.61 10.65 -12.65
CA LEU A 16 -12.21 9.80 -11.62
C LEU A 16 -13.61 10.25 -11.17
N TRP A 17 -13.89 11.56 -11.22
CA TRP A 17 -15.24 12.07 -10.91
C TRP A 17 -16.28 11.59 -11.93
N GLY A 18 -15.88 11.37 -13.19
CA GLY A 18 -16.74 10.76 -14.20
C GLY A 18 -17.16 9.34 -13.83
N TRP A 19 -16.20 8.53 -13.35
CA TRP A 19 -16.45 7.18 -12.87
C TRP A 19 -17.31 7.16 -11.61
N ALA A 20 -17.07 8.06 -10.66
CA ALA A 20 -17.88 8.22 -9.45
C ALA A 20 -19.34 8.55 -9.76
N ARG A 21 -19.58 9.42 -10.76
CA ARG A 21 -20.94 9.74 -11.23
C ARG A 21 -21.63 8.57 -11.92
N GLU A 22 -20.85 7.68 -12.53
CA GLU A 22 -21.40 6.53 -13.25
C GLU A 22 -21.68 5.33 -12.34
N PHE A 23 -20.81 5.06 -11.36
CA PHE A 23 -20.87 3.88 -10.49
C PHE A 23 -21.08 4.27 -9.03
N THR A 24 -20.41 3.59 -8.09
CA THR A 24 -20.55 3.84 -6.66
C THR A 24 -19.31 4.51 -6.09
N LEU A 25 -19.52 5.61 -5.38
CA LEU A 25 -18.53 6.25 -4.50
C LEU A 25 -18.83 5.83 -3.07
N ALA A 26 -17.88 5.17 -2.39
CA ALA A 26 -17.98 4.93 -0.96
C ALA A 26 -17.38 6.12 -0.22
N ASP A 27 -18.22 6.91 0.46
CA ASP A 27 -17.82 8.14 1.14
C ASP A 27 -17.51 7.94 2.63
N ASN A 28 -17.47 6.69 3.09
CA ASN A 28 -17.19 6.33 4.47
C ASN A 28 -16.14 5.20 4.54
N PHE A 29 -15.11 5.28 3.68
CA PHE A 29 -14.02 4.31 3.56
C PHE A 29 -12.72 4.85 4.17
N PHE A 30 -12.18 4.16 5.17
CA PHE A 30 -10.99 4.59 5.93
C PHE A 30 -9.75 3.77 5.55
N MET A 31 -8.57 4.39 5.65
CA MET A 31 -7.33 3.61 5.55
C MET A 31 -7.24 2.62 6.73
N GLY A 32 -6.75 1.41 6.47
CA GLY A 32 -6.77 0.30 7.43
C GLY A 32 -5.95 0.55 8.70
N ALA A 33 -4.89 1.34 8.59
CA ALA A 33 -4.00 1.71 9.69
C ALA A 33 -3.63 3.21 9.67
N PHE A 34 -3.35 3.79 10.83
CA PHE A 34 -2.68 5.07 10.97
C PHE A 34 -1.27 5.00 10.40
N GLY A 35 -0.85 6.04 9.69
CA GLY A 35 0.51 6.14 9.15
C GLY A 35 0.53 6.17 7.63
N GLY A 36 1.71 5.96 7.07
CA GLY A 36 1.96 6.09 5.64
C GLY A 36 1.74 4.80 4.84
N SER A 37 2.19 4.87 3.59
CA SER A 37 2.01 3.84 2.57
C SER A 37 2.48 2.46 2.98
N TYR A 38 3.66 2.35 3.61
CA TYR A 38 4.23 1.08 4.02
C TYR A 38 3.26 0.26 4.88
N LEU A 39 2.75 0.82 5.98
CA LEU A 39 1.91 0.07 6.90
C LEU A 39 0.55 -0.25 6.29
N ASN A 40 -0.04 0.67 5.52
CA ASN A 40 -1.33 0.43 4.87
C ASN A 40 -1.24 -0.63 3.75
N HIS A 41 -0.12 -0.70 3.02
CA HIS A 41 0.13 -1.80 2.09
C HIS A 41 0.30 -3.15 2.82
N GLN A 42 0.94 -3.18 3.99
CA GLN A 42 1.01 -4.39 4.82
C GLN A 42 -0.37 -4.80 5.33
N TYR A 43 -1.13 -3.84 5.86
CA TYR A 43 -2.49 -4.07 6.34
C TYR A 43 -3.42 -4.60 5.23
N LEU A 44 -3.30 -4.09 4.00
CA LEU A 44 -4.06 -4.57 2.85
C LEU A 44 -3.88 -6.07 2.60
N ILE A 45 -2.72 -6.66 2.93
CA ILE A 45 -2.46 -8.08 2.64
C ILE A 45 -2.53 -8.99 3.86
N CYS A 46 -2.39 -8.49 5.10
CA CYS A 46 -2.42 -9.35 6.30
C CYS A 46 -3.40 -8.90 7.37
N ALA A 47 -4.03 -7.72 7.23
CA ALA A 47 -4.77 -7.04 8.29
C ALA A 47 -3.95 -6.92 9.59
N CYS A 48 -2.65 -6.67 9.46
CA CYS A 48 -1.70 -6.72 10.56
C CYS A 48 -0.57 -5.69 10.35
N ALA A 49 0.21 -5.45 11.41
CA ALA A 49 1.51 -4.79 11.29
C ALA A 49 2.62 -5.86 11.30
N PRO A 50 3.65 -5.76 10.45
CA PRO A 50 4.79 -6.66 10.51
C PRO A 50 5.56 -6.55 11.83
N ARG A 51 6.31 -7.60 12.19
CA ARG A 51 7.15 -7.62 13.41
C ARG A 51 8.63 -7.45 13.10
N PHE A 52 9.31 -6.69 13.95
CA PHE A 52 10.76 -6.53 13.97
C PHE A 52 11.25 -6.60 15.43
N ASP A 53 11.19 -7.81 16.00
CA ASP A 53 11.38 -8.06 17.43
C ASP A 53 12.82 -7.80 17.91
N ASP A 54 13.80 -7.93 17.04
CA ASP A 54 15.22 -7.69 17.27
C ASP A 54 15.70 -6.34 16.71
N ALA A 55 14.79 -5.44 16.34
CA ALA A 55 15.14 -4.11 15.87
C ALA A 55 16.02 -3.37 16.89
N PRO A 56 17.13 -2.73 16.45
CA PRO A 56 18.01 -2.00 17.35
C PRO A 56 17.29 -0.79 17.98
N ALA A 57 17.77 -0.37 19.15
CA ALA A 57 17.19 0.76 19.90
C ALA A 57 17.14 2.08 19.10
N SER A 58 18.00 2.23 18.09
CA SER A 58 18.01 3.38 17.18
C SER A 58 16.80 3.42 16.23
N MET A 59 16.24 2.25 15.88
CA MET A 59 15.05 2.13 15.02
C MET A 59 13.75 2.13 15.83
N ARG A 60 13.81 1.84 17.13
CA ARG A 60 12.64 1.85 18.00
C ARG A 60 12.23 3.27 18.35
N ALA A 61 10.95 3.57 18.23
CA ALA A 61 10.36 4.79 18.74
C ALA A 61 10.63 4.87 20.26
N GLN A 62 11.23 5.97 20.69
CA GLN A 62 11.50 6.24 22.10
C GLN A 62 10.43 7.19 22.61
N LEU A 63 9.87 6.90 23.79
CA LEU A 63 8.82 7.71 24.38
C LEU A 63 9.35 8.45 25.60
N ASP A 64 8.88 9.67 25.82
CA ASP A 64 9.13 10.41 27.06
C ASP A 64 8.27 9.88 28.22
N ALA A 65 8.42 10.48 29.41
CA ALA A 65 7.68 10.08 30.60
C ALA A 65 6.16 10.26 30.49
N GLN A 66 5.69 11.04 29.51
CA GLN A 66 4.28 11.28 29.22
C GLN A 66 3.74 10.36 28.12
N GLY A 67 4.58 9.50 27.54
CA GLY A 67 4.23 8.60 26.46
C GLY A 67 4.22 9.28 25.08
N HIS A 68 4.73 10.50 24.95
CA HIS A 68 4.90 11.15 23.65
C HIS A 68 6.22 10.73 23.00
N LEU A 69 6.32 10.87 21.67
CA LEU A 69 7.56 10.60 20.97
C LEU A 69 8.69 11.52 21.47
N ALA A 70 9.75 10.93 21.99
CA ALA A 70 10.90 11.65 22.52
C ALA A 70 11.59 12.43 21.41
N LEU A 71 11.79 13.73 21.63
CA LEU A 71 12.44 14.65 20.70
C LEU A 71 13.86 14.98 21.16
N ARG A 72 14.74 15.29 20.19
CA ARG A 72 16.09 15.78 20.48
C ARG A 72 16.01 17.13 21.20
N PRO A 73 16.98 17.47 22.09
CA PRO A 73 16.99 18.75 22.78
C PRO A 73 16.97 19.98 21.85
N ASP A 74 17.52 19.85 20.63
CA ASP A 74 17.55 20.89 19.60
C ASP A 74 16.38 20.82 18.61
N SER A 75 15.38 19.97 18.85
CA SER A 75 14.21 19.84 17.98
C SER A 75 13.43 21.15 17.95
N PRO A 76 13.12 21.73 16.76
CA PRO A 76 12.21 22.85 16.70
C PRO A 76 10.79 22.40 17.08
N SER A 77 9.94 23.36 17.46
CA SER A 77 8.50 23.08 17.50
C SER A 77 7.97 22.86 16.08
N ALA A 78 6.91 22.06 15.93
CA ALA A 78 6.25 21.82 14.64
C ALA A 78 5.75 23.12 13.96
N ARG A 79 5.60 24.22 14.72
CA ARG A 79 5.24 25.55 14.17
C ARG A 79 6.41 26.22 13.45
N VAL A 80 7.64 25.90 13.84
CA VAL A 80 8.88 26.54 13.37
C VAL A 80 9.58 25.68 12.32
N GLY A 81 9.54 24.35 12.46
CA GLY A 81 10.15 23.43 11.51
C GLY A 81 9.81 21.98 11.81
N ALA A 82 10.34 21.07 10.99
CA ALA A 82 10.17 19.64 11.21
C ALA A 82 10.76 19.22 12.57
N VAL A 83 9.94 18.59 13.40
CA VAL A 83 10.39 18.00 14.67
C VAL A 83 11.45 16.94 14.42
N ARG A 84 12.37 16.79 15.38
CA ARG A 84 13.52 15.88 15.30
C ARG A 84 13.40 14.83 16.40
N PRO A 85 12.81 13.66 16.13
CA PRO A 85 12.77 12.57 17.09
C PRO A 85 14.18 12.06 17.46
N VAL A 86 14.31 11.50 18.65
CA VAL A 86 15.55 10.82 19.08
C VAL A 86 15.79 9.59 18.20
N SER A 87 14.74 8.80 17.95
CA SER A 87 14.79 7.63 17.09
C SER A 87 15.08 8.03 15.63
N ALA A 88 15.95 7.26 14.98
CA ALA A 88 16.24 7.44 13.56
C ALA A 88 14.96 7.26 12.73
N ASN A 89 14.86 7.97 11.60
CA ASN A 89 13.74 7.86 10.66
C ASN A 89 12.34 8.02 11.31
N GLY A 90 12.26 8.76 12.41
CA GLY A 90 11.01 9.01 13.13
C GLY A 90 10.47 7.84 13.95
N GLY A 91 11.26 6.77 14.13
CA GLY A 91 10.83 5.53 14.79
C GLY A 91 10.13 4.60 13.82
N GLN A 92 10.87 3.64 13.28
CA GLN A 92 10.36 2.62 12.34
C GLN A 92 9.58 1.51 13.04
N VAL A 93 9.97 1.23 14.29
CA VAL A 93 9.47 0.10 15.07
C VAL A 93 8.94 0.61 16.41
N THR A 94 7.81 0.11 16.88
CA THR A 94 7.29 0.43 18.21
C THR A 94 8.16 -0.19 19.31
N PRO A 95 8.09 0.28 20.56
CA PRO A 95 8.84 -0.33 21.67
C PRO A 95 8.66 -1.86 21.76
N ASP A 96 7.45 -2.35 21.49
CA ASP A 96 7.04 -3.76 21.54
C ASP A 96 7.21 -4.53 20.21
N GLY A 97 7.89 -3.94 19.21
CA GLY A 97 8.36 -4.67 18.03
C GLY A 97 7.47 -4.62 16.79
N LEU A 98 6.44 -3.79 16.73
CA LEU A 98 5.64 -3.61 15.50
C LEU A 98 6.37 -2.65 14.55
N SER A 99 6.61 -3.06 13.30
CA SER A 99 7.11 -2.17 12.25
C SER A 99 5.94 -1.34 11.71
N VAL A 100 5.92 -0.05 12.05
CA VAL A 100 4.77 0.85 11.82
C VAL A 100 5.09 2.04 10.91
N ASN A 101 6.36 2.24 10.58
CA ASN A 101 6.80 3.25 9.62
C ASN A 101 7.71 2.62 8.56
N THR A 102 7.98 3.35 7.48
CA THR A 102 8.68 2.84 6.30
C THR A 102 9.96 2.10 6.67
N THR A 103 9.93 0.77 6.49
CA THR A 103 11.04 -0.15 6.67
C THR A 103 11.23 -0.87 5.34
N GLN A 104 12.46 -1.12 4.90
CA GLN A 104 12.73 -1.71 3.59
C GLN A 104 12.60 -3.24 3.60
N PRO A 105 12.26 -3.88 2.46
CA PRO A 105 12.12 -5.32 2.39
C PRO A 105 13.47 -6.04 2.52
N PRO A 106 13.48 -7.31 3.00
CA PRO A 106 14.69 -8.14 3.07
C PRO A 106 15.21 -8.59 1.71
N TYR A 107 14.42 -8.47 0.65
CA TYR A 107 14.76 -8.91 -0.70
C TYR A 107 14.79 -7.73 -1.68
N GLN A 108 15.62 -7.80 -2.71
CA GLN A 108 15.50 -6.87 -3.83
C GLN A 108 14.14 -7.06 -4.54
N PRO A 109 13.52 -6.01 -5.09
CA PRO A 109 13.93 -4.61 -5.04
C PRO A 109 13.79 -4.03 -3.63
N SER A 110 14.83 -3.36 -3.15
CA SER A 110 14.87 -2.73 -1.82
C SER A 110 15.55 -1.37 -1.90
N GLY A 111 15.18 -0.46 -1.00
CA GLY A 111 15.93 0.78 -0.78
C GLY A 111 17.33 0.56 -0.21
N ILE A 112 17.61 -0.63 0.29
CA ILE A 112 18.90 -1.05 0.82
C ILE A 112 19.68 -1.74 -0.30
N PRO A 113 20.99 -1.42 -0.48
CA PRO A 113 21.85 -2.09 -1.46
C PRO A 113 21.90 -3.62 -1.27
N PRO A 114 22.33 -4.39 -2.28
CA PRO A 114 22.38 -5.83 -2.14
C PRO A 114 23.40 -6.31 -1.11
N ALA A 115 23.09 -7.45 -0.48
CA ALA A 115 24.01 -8.14 0.41
C ALA A 115 25.24 -8.68 -0.35
N PRO A 116 26.44 -8.66 0.24
CA PRO A 116 27.64 -9.24 -0.36
C PRO A 116 27.44 -10.72 -0.74
N GLY A 117 27.66 -11.05 -2.01
CA GLY A 117 27.48 -12.42 -2.54
C GLY A 117 26.02 -12.88 -2.69
N ARG A 118 25.04 -12.02 -2.39
CA ARG A 118 23.60 -12.30 -2.50
C ARG A 118 22.87 -11.09 -3.12
N PRO A 119 23.03 -10.86 -4.44
CA PRO A 119 22.50 -9.68 -5.12
C PRO A 119 20.97 -9.56 -5.01
N ASP A 120 20.28 -10.67 -4.80
CA ASP A 120 18.84 -10.80 -4.64
C ASP A 120 18.31 -10.41 -3.25
N TRP A 121 19.19 -10.21 -2.26
CA TRP A 121 18.85 -9.84 -0.87
C TRP A 121 19.29 -8.40 -0.56
N ALA A 122 18.54 -7.73 0.30
CA ALA A 122 19.00 -6.49 0.91
C ALA A 122 20.16 -6.78 1.88
N ASP A 123 21.14 -5.90 1.96
CA ASP A 123 22.23 -6.00 2.93
C ASP A 123 21.64 -6.00 4.36
N PRO A 124 21.84 -7.07 5.16
CA PRO A 124 21.31 -7.14 6.52
C PRO A 124 21.92 -6.08 7.45
N GLN A 125 23.05 -5.45 7.08
CA GLN A 125 23.62 -4.32 7.80
C GLN A 125 22.88 -2.99 7.53
N GLY A 126 21.98 -2.98 6.54
CA GLY A 126 21.18 -1.81 6.22
C GLY A 126 21.97 -0.59 5.77
N THR A 127 21.39 0.60 5.94
CA THR A 127 22.08 1.87 5.71
C THR A 127 21.72 2.89 6.78
N PRO A 128 22.52 3.95 6.98
CA PRO A 128 22.16 5.03 7.92
C PRO A 128 20.81 5.69 7.61
N SER A 129 20.42 5.77 6.34
CA SER A 129 19.17 6.41 5.92
C SER A 129 17.95 5.47 5.95
N GLN A 130 18.14 4.17 5.77
CA GLN A 130 17.03 3.20 5.71
C GLN A 130 16.87 2.37 6.99
N GLY A 131 17.88 2.36 7.86
CA GLY A 131 17.98 1.39 8.95
C GLY A 131 18.26 -0.02 8.40
N LEU A 132 18.01 -1.02 9.23
CA LEU A 132 18.08 -2.43 8.85
C LEU A 132 16.85 -2.83 8.00
N PRO A 133 16.97 -3.79 7.08
CA PRO A 133 15.81 -4.35 6.41
C PRO A 133 14.91 -5.05 7.42
N LEU A 134 13.59 -5.08 7.16
CA LEU A 134 12.68 -5.89 7.95
C LEU A 134 13.03 -7.38 7.78
N PRO A 135 13.12 -8.17 8.85
CA PRO A 135 13.27 -9.62 8.73
C PRO A 135 12.13 -10.24 7.91
N PRO A 136 12.36 -11.35 7.19
CA PRO A 136 11.30 -12.06 6.49
C PRO A 136 10.10 -12.39 7.38
N GLN A 137 8.93 -11.92 6.98
CA GLN A 137 7.68 -12.15 7.71
C GLN A 137 7.09 -13.52 7.36
N THR A 138 6.39 -14.12 8.33
CA THR A 138 5.76 -15.45 8.19
C THR A 138 4.27 -15.45 8.54
N ALA A 139 3.71 -14.30 8.95
CA ALA A 139 2.30 -14.16 9.17
C ALA A 139 1.51 -14.46 7.88
N ALA A 140 0.33 -15.05 8.02
CA ALA A 140 -0.49 -15.36 6.87
C ALA A 140 -0.97 -14.09 6.16
N THR A 141 -0.91 -14.11 4.84
CA THR A 141 -1.40 -13.07 3.94
C THR A 141 -2.65 -13.52 3.20
N ILE A 142 -3.36 -12.59 2.58
CA ILE A 142 -4.47 -12.88 1.67
C ILE A 142 -4.01 -13.75 0.49
N GLY A 143 -2.76 -13.59 0.06
CA GLY A 143 -2.15 -14.44 -0.96
C GLY A 143 -2.10 -15.91 -0.52
N ASP A 144 -1.68 -16.17 0.73
CA ASP A 144 -1.68 -17.53 1.30
C ASP A 144 -3.10 -18.09 1.37
N ARG A 145 -4.08 -17.26 1.75
CA ARG A 145 -5.50 -17.67 1.82
C ARG A 145 -6.08 -18.02 0.44
N LEU A 146 -5.77 -17.22 -0.57
CA LEU A 146 -6.19 -17.45 -1.95
C LEU A 146 -5.55 -18.72 -2.52
N SER A 147 -4.23 -18.85 -2.36
CA SER A 147 -3.47 -20.04 -2.82
C SER A 147 -3.96 -21.32 -2.15
N ALA A 148 -4.24 -21.30 -0.84
CA ALA A 148 -4.79 -22.46 -0.12
C ALA A 148 -6.16 -22.91 -0.64
N ARG A 149 -6.94 -22.00 -1.26
CA ARG A 149 -8.22 -22.30 -1.91
C ARG A 149 -8.11 -22.52 -3.42
N GLY A 150 -6.90 -22.53 -3.97
CA GLY A 150 -6.68 -22.68 -5.42
C GLY A 150 -7.23 -21.52 -6.25
N VAL A 151 -7.46 -20.35 -5.64
CA VAL A 151 -7.93 -19.15 -6.33
C VAL A 151 -6.73 -18.50 -7.02
N SER A 152 -6.80 -18.30 -8.34
CA SER A 152 -5.73 -17.62 -9.06
C SER A 152 -5.65 -16.16 -8.64
N TRP A 153 -4.43 -15.69 -8.36
CA TRP A 153 -4.21 -14.30 -7.98
C TRP A 153 -2.83 -13.80 -8.38
N ALA A 154 -2.66 -12.49 -8.47
CA ALA A 154 -1.36 -11.85 -8.63
C ALA A 154 -1.36 -10.41 -8.10
N TRP A 155 -0.18 -9.95 -7.69
CA TRP A 155 0.13 -8.54 -7.48
C TRP A 155 0.97 -8.03 -8.65
N TYR A 156 0.43 -7.05 -9.35
CA TYR A 156 1.10 -6.36 -10.44
C TYR A 156 1.62 -5.01 -9.97
N ALA A 157 2.93 -4.77 -10.11
CA ALA A 157 3.54 -3.50 -9.75
C ALA A 157 4.21 -2.84 -10.96
N GLY A 158 3.88 -1.58 -11.25
CA GLY A 158 4.48 -0.85 -12.36
C GLY A 158 5.99 -0.66 -12.18
N GLY A 159 6.79 -1.20 -13.12
CA GLY A 159 8.25 -1.14 -13.08
C GLY A 159 8.91 -2.16 -12.14
N TRP A 160 8.22 -3.25 -11.80
CA TRP A 160 8.75 -4.36 -11.01
C TRP A 160 9.99 -4.97 -11.64
N ASP A 161 9.94 -5.31 -12.93
CA ASP A 161 11.05 -5.99 -13.61
C ASP A 161 12.27 -5.06 -13.72
N ALA A 162 12.03 -3.79 -14.03
CA ALA A 162 13.05 -2.76 -14.03
C ALA A 162 13.65 -2.56 -12.62
N ALA A 163 12.85 -2.64 -11.57
CA ALA A 163 13.32 -2.52 -10.19
C ALA A 163 14.11 -3.74 -9.72
N LEU A 164 13.79 -4.95 -10.19
CA LEU A 164 14.62 -6.14 -9.92
C LEU A 164 16.01 -5.95 -10.51
N ALA A 165 16.07 -5.60 -11.80
CA ALA A 165 17.33 -5.33 -12.48
C ALA A 165 18.11 -4.17 -11.85
N ASP A 166 17.42 -3.11 -11.41
CA ASP A 166 18.07 -1.98 -10.73
C ASP A 166 18.59 -2.36 -9.35
N GLY A 167 17.83 -3.15 -8.57
CA GLY A 167 18.13 -3.54 -7.19
C GLY A 167 19.30 -4.51 -7.04
N GLU A 168 19.50 -5.40 -8.01
CA GLU A 168 20.55 -6.42 -8.01
C GLU A 168 21.91 -5.90 -8.48
N GLN A 169 22.01 -4.64 -8.93
CA GLN A 169 23.29 -4.01 -9.27
C GLN A 169 24.22 -3.90 -8.05
N PRO A 170 25.56 -3.90 -8.25
CA PRO A 170 26.53 -3.75 -7.16
C PRO A 170 26.21 -2.61 -6.20
N ALA A 171 26.51 -2.76 -4.91
CA ALA A 171 26.06 -1.83 -3.86
C ALA A 171 26.45 -0.35 -4.06
N GLY A 172 27.56 -0.06 -4.76
CA GLY A 172 27.98 1.30 -5.09
C GLY A 172 27.44 1.85 -6.41
N ALA A 173 26.67 1.06 -7.18
CA ALA A 173 26.10 1.49 -8.44
C ALA A 173 24.98 2.52 -8.21
N LYS A 174 24.93 3.53 -9.09
CA LYS A 174 23.89 4.55 -9.03
C LYS A 174 22.56 3.94 -9.47
N ARG A 175 21.54 4.03 -8.61
CA ARG A 175 20.17 3.61 -8.94
C ARG A 175 19.51 4.58 -9.92
N HIS A 176 18.72 4.03 -10.83
CA HIS A 176 17.94 4.80 -11.81
C HIS A 176 16.44 4.49 -11.77
N VAL A 177 16.01 3.48 -11.00
CA VAL A 177 14.62 3.04 -10.92
C VAL A 177 14.09 3.10 -9.49
N ILE A 178 14.78 2.49 -8.52
CA ILE A 178 14.34 2.45 -7.11
C ILE A 178 14.53 3.82 -6.47
N TYR A 179 13.44 4.45 -6.03
CA TYR A 179 13.41 5.82 -5.48
C TYR A 179 14.08 6.90 -6.35
N ALA A 180 14.37 6.61 -7.62
CA ALA A 180 15.08 7.50 -8.51
C ALA A 180 14.12 8.04 -9.57
N GLY A 181 13.92 9.35 -9.59
CA GLY A 181 13.15 10.04 -10.63
C GLY A 181 13.99 10.39 -11.86
N GLY A 182 13.31 10.88 -12.89
CA GLY A 182 13.94 11.34 -14.13
C GLY A 182 13.19 10.87 -15.38
N PRO A 183 13.59 11.34 -16.57
CA PRO A 183 12.96 10.92 -17.83
C PRO A 183 12.94 9.40 -17.97
N GLY A 184 11.75 8.82 -18.15
CA GLY A 184 11.55 7.39 -18.36
C GLY A 184 11.66 6.50 -17.12
N SER A 185 11.99 7.04 -15.93
CA SER A 185 12.02 6.21 -14.72
C SER A 185 10.60 5.97 -14.19
N PRO A 186 10.24 4.72 -13.83
CA PRO A 186 8.98 4.45 -13.15
C PRO A 186 9.00 4.90 -11.67
N MET A 187 10.18 5.26 -11.12
CA MET A 187 10.39 5.63 -9.72
C MET A 187 9.78 4.59 -8.76
N PHE A 188 10.22 3.33 -8.89
CA PHE A 188 9.68 2.22 -8.12
C PHE A 188 9.84 2.46 -6.61
N GLN A 189 8.78 2.16 -5.85
CA GLN A 189 8.73 2.33 -4.40
C GLN A 189 8.71 0.95 -3.72
N PRO A 190 9.86 0.37 -3.32
CA PRO A 190 9.94 -0.94 -2.67
C PRO A 190 8.97 -1.15 -1.51
N HIS A 191 8.74 -0.11 -0.71
CA HIS A 191 7.83 -0.18 0.43
C HIS A 191 6.33 -0.23 0.07
N HIS A 192 5.98 -0.16 -1.22
CA HIS A 192 4.61 -0.37 -1.73
C HIS A 192 4.39 -1.79 -2.28
N GLN A 193 5.38 -2.68 -2.21
CA GLN A 193 5.25 -4.08 -2.61
C GLN A 193 5.25 -4.98 -1.36
N PRO A 194 4.09 -5.16 -0.70
CA PRO A 194 4.04 -5.75 0.64
C PRO A 194 4.39 -7.24 0.67
N PHE A 195 4.13 -7.98 -0.42
CA PHE A 195 4.50 -9.40 -0.50
C PHE A 195 6.02 -9.64 -0.53
N ASN A 196 6.82 -8.64 -0.96
CA ASN A 196 8.28 -8.73 -0.97
C ASN A 196 8.91 -8.72 0.45
N TYR A 197 8.09 -8.69 1.50
CA TYR A 197 8.51 -8.77 2.90
C TYR A 197 8.38 -10.18 3.48
N TYR A 198 7.70 -11.10 2.79
CA TYR A 198 7.31 -12.39 3.35
C TYR A 198 8.18 -13.53 2.82
N ALA A 199 8.54 -14.47 3.71
CA ALA A 199 9.41 -15.60 3.39
C ALA A 199 8.89 -16.46 2.22
N ALA A 200 7.57 -16.57 2.07
CA ALA A 200 6.94 -17.29 0.96
C ALA A 200 7.30 -16.73 -0.43
N TYR A 201 7.72 -15.46 -0.52
CA TYR A 201 8.06 -14.78 -1.77
C TYR A 201 9.54 -14.41 -1.85
N ALA A 202 10.40 -15.09 -1.08
CA ALA A 202 11.84 -14.95 -1.19
C ALA A 202 12.34 -15.23 -2.63
N PRO A 203 13.48 -14.65 -3.05
CA PRO A 203 14.10 -15.00 -4.33
C PRO A 203 14.24 -16.51 -4.52
N GLY A 204 13.88 -17.01 -5.70
CA GLY A 204 13.84 -18.44 -6.03
C GLY A 204 12.58 -19.19 -5.59
N ALA A 205 11.72 -18.61 -4.75
CA ALA A 205 10.45 -19.24 -4.40
C ALA A 205 9.46 -19.22 -5.58
N ALA A 206 8.79 -20.35 -5.83
CA ALA A 206 7.80 -20.46 -6.90
C ALA A 206 6.67 -19.43 -6.79
N ALA A 207 6.19 -19.17 -5.56
CA ALA A 207 5.13 -18.18 -5.31
C ALA A 207 5.55 -16.76 -5.73
N ARG A 208 6.83 -16.40 -5.62
CA ARG A 208 7.33 -15.11 -6.09
C ARG A 208 7.14 -14.96 -7.59
N ALA A 209 7.62 -15.93 -8.37
CA ALA A 209 7.53 -15.91 -9.83
C ALA A 209 6.08 -16.02 -10.33
N GLN A 210 5.24 -16.75 -9.62
CA GLN A 210 3.84 -16.96 -10.00
C GLN A 210 2.98 -15.71 -9.75
N HIS A 211 3.20 -15.00 -8.63
CA HIS A 211 2.26 -14.00 -8.13
C HIS A 211 2.78 -12.57 -8.18
N LEU A 212 4.09 -12.31 -8.15
CA LEU A 212 4.64 -10.94 -8.21
C LEU A 212 5.07 -10.62 -9.64
N LYS A 213 4.30 -9.76 -10.30
CA LYS A 213 4.42 -9.48 -11.74
C LYS A 213 4.59 -8.00 -12.02
N ASP A 214 5.10 -7.70 -13.21
CA ASP A 214 5.20 -6.32 -13.69
C ASP A 214 3.84 -5.76 -14.16
N GLY A 215 3.67 -4.44 -14.03
CA GLY A 215 2.50 -3.72 -14.51
C GLY A 215 2.26 -3.84 -16.02
N ASP A 216 3.28 -4.10 -16.84
CA ASP A 216 3.08 -4.35 -18.27
C ASP A 216 2.37 -5.69 -18.50
N ALA A 217 2.65 -6.71 -17.67
CA ALA A 217 1.93 -7.97 -17.69
C ALA A 217 0.45 -7.79 -17.32
N PHE A 218 0.13 -6.87 -16.41
CA PHE A 218 -1.25 -6.53 -16.06
C PHE A 218 -2.03 -6.02 -17.26
N ARG A 219 -1.48 -5.03 -17.98
CA ARG A 219 -2.12 -4.47 -19.19
C ARG A 219 -2.29 -5.52 -20.28
N ALA A 220 -1.29 -6.37 -20.46
CA ALA A 220 -1.36 -7.47 -21.42
C ALA A 220 -2.44 -8.51 -21.04
N ASP A 221 -2.58 -8.84 -19.75
CA ASP A 221 -3.62 -9.74 -19.24
C ASP A 221 -5.03 -9.13 -19.36
N ILE A 222 -5.17 -7.80 -19.16
CA ILE A 222 -6.43 -7.08 -19.42
C ILE A 222 -6.86 -7.27 -20.88
N ALA A 223 -5.95 -6.97 -21.82
CA ALA A 223 -6.23 -7.02 -23.25
C ALA A 223 -6.59 -8.42 -23.74
N ARG A 224 -5.95 -9.46 -23.19
CA ARG A 224 -6.24 -10.86 -23.51
C ARG A 224 -7.47 -11.41 -22.79
N GLY A 225 -7.98 -10.73 -21.75
CA GLY A 225 -9.01 -11.27 -20.87
C GLY A 225 -8.53 -12.47 -20.06
N THR A 226 -7.27 -12.43 -19.61
CA THR A 226 -6.61 -13.50 -18.85
C THR A 226 -6.17 -13.06 -17.46
N LEU A 227 -6.76 -11.98 -16.92
CA LEU A 227 -6.52 -11.62 -15.52
C LEU A 227 -6.90 -12.77 -14.59
N PRO A 228 -6.14 -12.98 -13.50
CA PRO A 228 -6.50 -13.95 -12.46
C PRO A 228 -7.81 -13.56 -11.78
N ALA A 229 -8.39 -14.47 -10.99
CA ALA A 229 -9.63 -14.20 -10.27
C ALA A 229 -9.49 -13.02 -9.28
N VAL A 230 -8.30 -12.80 -8.74
CA VAL A 230 -7.96 -11.64 -7.90
C VAL A 230 -6.68 -10.99 -8.42
N ALA A 231 -6.78 -9.74 -8.90
CA ALA A 231 -5.64 -8.96 -9.35
C ALA A 231 -5.48 -7.71 -8.50
N PHE A 232 -4.34 -7.55 -7.85
CA PHE A 232 -3.93 -6.29 -7.22
C PHE A 232 -3.04 -5.53 -8.19
N TYR A 233 -3.27 -4.23 -8.35
CA TYR A 233 -2.43 -3.39 -9.20
C TYR A 233 -1.96 -2.15 -8.45
N LYS A 234 -0.64 -1.96 -8.42
CA LYS A 234 0.00 -0.72 -7.96
C LYS A 234 0.67 -0.02 -9.14
N PRO A 235 0.20 1.18 -9.54
CA PRO A 235 0.87 2.01 -10.51
C PRO A 235 2.36 2.26 -10.19
N ALA A 236 3.16 2.49 -11.23
CA ALA A 236 4.51 3.02 -11.08
C ALA A 236 4.50 4.31 -10.25
N GLY A 237 5.59 4.57 -9.51
CA GLY A 237 5.69 5.67 -8.53
C GLY A 237 5.25 7.02 -9.10
N VAL A 238 5.66 7.33 -10.32
CA VAL A 238 5.31 8.58 -11.03
C VAL A 238 3.82 8.77 -11.31
N TYR A 239 2.96 7.75 -11.12
CA TYR A 239 1.51 7.81 -11.34
C TYR A 239 0.68 7.54 -10.06
N THR A 240 1.31 7.62 -8.88
CA THR A 240 0.66 7.23 -7.61
C THR A 240 -0.16 8.32 -6.93
N GLN A 241 -0.17 9.55 -7.48
CA GLN A 241 -0.74 10.75 -6.85
C GLN A 241 -0.14 11.12 -5.49
N HIS A 242 0.95 10.45 -5.07
CA HIS A 242 1.63 10.76 -3.82
C HIS A 242 2.16 12.20 -3.83
N PRO A 243 1.97 12.96 -2.73
CA PRO A 243 2.50 14.32 -2.62
C PRO A 243 4.01 14.40 -2.86
N SER A 244 4.49 15.59 -3.18
CA SER A 244 5.89 15.94 -3.42
C SER A 244 6.51 15.50 -4.75
N TYR A 245 6.34 14.25 -5.20
CA TYR A 245 7.10 13.73 -6.36
C TYR A 245 6.24 13.36 -7.58
N THR A 246 4.91 13.39 -7.45
CA THR A 246 3.97 13.26 -8.58
C THR A 246 2.80 14.24 -8.40
N THR A 247 1.85 14.23 -9.34
CA THR A 247 0.69 15.11 -9.36
C THR A 247 -0.61 14.30 -9.35
N VAL A 248 -1.66 14.91 -8.80
CA VAL A 248 -3.01 14.33 -8.83
C VAL A 248 -3.47 14.11 -10.27
N ASP A 249 -3.22 15.04 -11.19
CA ASP A 249 -3.65 14.91 -12.59
C ASP A 249 -2.96 13.74 -13.32
N ALA A 250 -1.65 13.54 -13.12
CA ALA A 250 -0.92 12.46 -13.77
C ALA A 250 -1.45 11.08 -13.33
N GLY A 251 -1.70 10.90 -12.04
CA GLY A 251 -2.29 9.66 -11.55
C GLY A 251 -3.77 9.50 -11.89
N ASP A 252 -4.56 10.58 -11.91
CA ASP A 252 -5.97 10.56 -12.33
C ASP A 252 -6.10 10.13 -13.80
N ALA A 253 -5.24 10.67 -14.67
CA ALA A 253 -5.14 10.25 -16.07
C ALA A 253 -4.75 8.77 -16.21
N HIS A 254 -3.78 8.31 -15.43
CA HIS A 254 -3.34 6.91 -15.45
C HIS A 254 -4.44 5.95 -14.99
N ILE A 255 -5.15 6.29 -13.90
CA ILE A 255 -6.25 5.48 -13.38
C ILE A 255 -7.39 5.42 -14.39
N ASP A 256 -7.80 6.55 -14.98
CA ASP A 256 -8.83 6.56 -16.03
C ASP A 256 -8.45 5.70 -17.24
N ASN A 257 -7.20 5.75 -17.70
CA ASN A 257 -6.73 4.91 -18.80
C ASN A 257 -6.82 3.41 -18.45
N VAL A 258 -6.38 3.01 -17.26
CA VAL A 258 -6.49 1.63 -16.79
C VAL A 258 -7.96 1.18 -16.67
N LEU A 259 -8.84 2.03 -16.14
CA LEU A 259 -10.27 1.73 -16.04
C LEU A 259 -10.93 1.56 -17.41
N ARG A 260 -10.52 2.35 -18.41
CA ARG A 260 -10.99 2.19 -19.80
C ARG A 260 -10.50 0.88 -20.42
N GLU A 261 -9.25 0.50 -20.20
CA GLU A 261 -8.71 -0.79 -20.63
C GLU A 261 -9.47 -1.96 -19.98
N LEU A 262 -9.69 -1.91 -18.67
CA LEU A 262 -10.47 -2.91 -17.93
C LEU A 262 -11.90 -3.02 -18.47
N ARG A 263 -12.54 -1.89 -18.77
CA ARG A 263 -13.89 -1.84 -19.36
C ARG A 263 -13.95 -2.42 -20.77
N ALA A 264 -12.87 -2.32 -21.53
CA ALA A 264 -12.74 -2.91 -22.86
C ALA A 264 -12.36 -4.41 -22.83
N SER A 265 -11.98 -4.95 -21.66
CA SER A 265 -11.56 -6.34 -21.52
C SER A 265 -12.70 -7.33 -21.80
N PRO A 266 -12.43 -8.50 -22.41
CA PRO A 266 -13.39 -9.60 -22.51
C PRO A 266 -13.95 -10.06 -21.16
N GLN A 267 -13.24 -9.81 -20.05
CA GLN A 267 -13.67 -10.18 -18.70
C GLN A 267 -14.60 -9.14 -18.04
N TRP A 268 -14.76 -7.94 -18.62
CA TRP A 268 -15.56 -6.85 -18.04
C TRP A 268 -16.96 -7.27 -17.55
N PRO A 269 -17.76 -8.08 -18.29
CA PRO A 269 -19.11 -8.46 -17.86
C PRO A 269 -19.20 -9.11 -16.47
N ARG A 270 -18.09 -9.61 -15.92
CA ARG A 270 -18.01 -10.28 -14.62
C ARG A 270 -16.96 -9.65 -13.70
N MET A 271 -16.59 -8.40 -13.94
CA MET A 271 -15.51 -7.72 -13.24
C MET A 271 -16.05 -6.76 -12.18
N LEU A 272 -15.42 -6.78 -11.00
CA LEU A 272 -15.53 -5.73 -9.99
C LEU A 272 -14.14 -5.09 -9.86
N VAL A 273 -14.08 -3.78 -10.02
CA VAL A 273 -12.87 -2.97 -9.83
C VAL A 273 -13.07 -2.09 -8.61
N ILE A 274 -12.11 -2.13 -7.69
CA ILE A 274 -12.07 -1.27 -6.51
C ILE A 274 -10.87 -0.34 -6.68
N VAL A 275 -11.13 0.97 -6.74
CA VAL A 275 -10.08 2.00 -6.76
C VAL A 275 -10.08 2.66 -5.39
N THR A 276 -8.97 2.56 -4.67
CA THR A 276 -8.80 3.23 -3.37
C THR A 276 -7.33 3.58 -3.14
N TYR A 277 -7.05 4.23 -2.02
CA TYR A 277 -5.76 4.75 -1.64
C TYR A 277 -5.25 4.03 -0.40
N ASP A 278 -3.94 3.94 -0.29
CA ASP A 278 -3.24 3.42 0.87
C ASP A 278 -3.31 4.40 2.05
N GLU A 279 -3.13 5.70 1.81
CA GLU A 279 -3.14 6.72 2.85
C GLU A 279 -3.65 8.09 2.35
N ASN A 280 -3.72 9.09 3.24
CA ASN A 280 -4.36 10.38 2.99
C ASN A 280 -3.43 11.49 2.48
N GLY A 281 -2.17 11.20 2.15
CA GLY A 281 -1.14 12.16 1.73
C GLY A 281 -0.78 13.19 2.79
N GLY A 282 -1.19 12.97 4.05
CA GLY A 282 -1.15 13.98 5.10
C GLY A 282 -2.17 15.11 4.93
N TYR A 283 -3.16 14.99 4.05
CA TYR A 283 -4.27 15.96 3.93
C TYR A 283 -5.30 15.78 5.04
N TRP A 284 -5.93 16.87 5.45
CA TRP A 284 -6.99 16.85 6.47
C TRP A 284 -8.31 16.31 5.90
N ASP A 285 -9.01 15.50 6.70
CA ASP A 285 -10.42 15.15 6.50
C ASP A 285 -11.19 15.46 7.79
N HIS A 286 -12.46 15.85 7.63
CA HIS A 286 -13.31 16.30 8.75
C HIS A 286 -13.94 15.15 9.53
N VAL A 287 -13.99 13.94 8.96
CA VAL A 287 -14.66 12.79 9.56
C VAL A 287 -13.70 12.05 10.47
N PRO A 288 -14.01 11.92 11.77
CA PRO A 288 -13.20 11.11 12.66
C PRO A 288 -13.27 9.63 12.28
N PRO A 289 -12.16 8.88 12.33
CA PRO A 289 -12.19 7.43 12.11
C PRO A 289 -13.10 6.74 13.14
N PRO A 290 -13.80 5.64 12.76
CA PRO A 290 -14.62 4.85 13.68
C PRO A 290 -13.81 4.36 14.88
N ARG A 291 -14.44 4.27 16.05
CA ARG A 291 -13.78 3.87 17.30
C ARG A 291 -14.62 2.85 18.08
N GLY A 292 -13.93 2.03 18.86
CA GLY A 292 -14.51 1.07 19.79
C GLY A 292 -14.32 -0.38 19.37
N PRO A 293 -14.76 -1.35 20.20
CA PRO A 293 -14.62 -2.77 19.91
C PRO A 293 -15.21 -3.16 18.55
N GLY A 294 -14.42 -3.89 17.75
CA GLY A 294 -14.82 -4.31 16.40
C GLY A 294 -14.77 -3.20 15.33
N TRP A 295 -14.51 -1.95 15.71
CA TRP A 295 -14.36 -0.79 14.79
C TRP A 295 -12.91 -0.30 14.68
N SER A 296 -12.15 -0.41 15.76
CA SER A 296 -10.77 0.09 15.83
C SER A 296 -9.90 -0.77 16.73
N ASP A 297 -8.60 -0.70 16.51
CA ASP A 297 -7.56 -1.29 17.34
C ASP A 297 -6.40 -0.28 17.47
N ARG A 298 -5.24 -0.74 17.99
CA ARG A 298 -4.06 0.10 18.16
C ARG A 298 -3.50 0.63 16.83
N LEU A 299 -3.70 -0.09 15.72
CA LEU A 299 -3.17 0.28 14.41
C LEU A 299 -4.09 1.24 13.68
N GLY A 300 -5.41 1.18 13.86
CA GLY A 300 -6.34 1.96 13.05
C GLY A 300 -7.83 1.72 13.37
N PRO A 301 -8.73 2.08 12.45
CA PRO A 301 -8.46 2.67 11.13
C PRO A 301 -7.93 4.11 11.23
N GLY A 302 -7.31 4.57 10.14
CA GLY A 302 -6.83 5.94 9.99
C GLY A 302 -7.84 6.85 9.30
N THR A 303 -7.35 7.98 8.77
CA THR A 303 -8.11 8.98 8.01
C THR A 303 -8.93 8.36 6.87
N ARG A 304 -10.08 8.97 6.57
CA ARG A 304 -10.90 8.59 5.41
C ARG A 304 -10.11 8.78 4.11
N VAL A 305 -10.24 7.85 3.18
CA VAL A 305 -9.63 7.90 1.84
C VAL A 305 -10.69 7.65 0.76
N PRO A 306 -10.51 8.15 -0.47
CA PRO A 306 -11.47 7.89 -1.54
C PRO A 306 -11.57 6.40 -1.87
N ALA A 307 -12.77 5.92 -2.17
CA ALA A 307 -13.00 4.57 -2.67
C ALA A 307 -14.12 4.55 -3.73
N LEU A 308 -13.82 3.99 -4.89
CA LEU A 308 -14.78 3.75 -5.97
C LEU A 308 -14.95 2.26 -6.19
N LEU A 309 -16.20 1.84 -6.36
CA LEU A 309 -16.54 0.52 -6.88
C LEU A 309 -17.06 0.71 -8.30
N ILE A 310 -16.52 -0.08 -9.24
CA ILE A 310 -16.73 0.09 -10.68
C ILE A 310 -16.93 -1.30 -11.30
N GLY A 311 -18.00 -1.49 -12.06
CA GLY A 311 -18.29 -2.77 -12.69
C GLY A 311 -19.75 -2.91 -13.14
N PRO A 312 -20.08 -3.90 -14.00
CA PRO A 312 -21.45 -4.08 -14.50
C PRO A 312 -22.49 -4.38 -13.41
N LEU A 313 -22.07 -5.04 -12.33
CA LEU A 313 -22.92 -5.43 -11.19
C LEU A 313 -22.90 -4.39 -10.06
N VAL A 314 -22.18 -3.28 -10.24
CA VAL A 314 -22.12 -2.20 -9.25
C VAL A 314 -23.32 -1.27 -9.43
N ARG A 315 -23.87 -0.77 -8.32
CA ARG A 315 -24.92 0.25 -8.34
C ARG A 315 -24.42 1.51 -9.04
N ARG A 316 -25.29 2.12 -9.86
CA ARG A 316 -24.93 3.28 -10.69
C ARG A 316 -25.39 4.58 -10.04
N GLY A 317 -24.55 5.61 -10.11
CA GLY A 317 -24.82 6.93 -9.54
C GLY A 317 -25.13 6.88 -8.03
N HIS A 318 -24.46 5.99 -7.30
CA HIS A 318 -24.75 5.71 -5.90
C HIS A 318 -23.63 6.23 -4.98
N ILE A 319 -24.02 6.76 -3.83
CA ILE A 319 -23.09 7.05 -2.73
C ILE A 319 -23.36 6.04 -1.64
N ASP A 320 -22.37 5.22 -1.33
CA ASP A 320 -22.43 4.23 -0.26
C ASP A 320 -21.83 4.79 1.03
N HIS A 321 -22.66 4.87 2.07
CA HIS A 321 -22.33 5.44 3.37
C HIS A 321 -21.91 4.38 4.40
N THR A 322 -21.87 3.11 4.01
CA THR A 322 -21.45 2.01 4.88
C THR A 322 -20.03 2.24 5.35
N ALA A 323 -19.79 2.04 6.66
CA ALA A 323 -18.45 2.21 7.22
C ALA A 323 -17.53 1.07 6.77
N TYR A 324 -16.47 1.43 6.07
CA TYR A 324 -15.46 0.51 5.54
C TYR A 324 -14.07 0.91 6.00
N ASP A 325 -13.17 -0.05 6.12
CA ASP A 325 -11.74 0.21 5.99
C ASP A 325 -11.10 -0.64 4.88
N THR A 326 -9.79 -0.51 4.66
CA THR A 326 -9.05 -1.35 3.70
C THR A 326 -9.27 -2.87 3.92
N GLY A 327 -9.53 -3.31 5.14
CA GLY A 327 -9.85 -4.69 5.49
C GLY A 327 -11.21 -5.16 4.96
N SER A 328 -12.11 -4.26 4.57
CA SER A 328 -13.37 -4.59 3.88
C SER A 328 -13.11 -5.31 2.54
N ILE A 329 -12.00 -5.02 1.87
CA ILE A 329 -11.57 -5.75 0.66
C ILE A 329 -11.22 -7.20 1.01
N LEU A 330 -10.52 -7.41 2.13
CA LEU A 330 -10.18 -8.74 2.62
C LEU A 330 -11.43 -9.52 3.03
N LYS A 331 -12.42 -8.84 3.64
CA LYS A 331 -13.71 -9.42 4.01
C LYS A 331 -14.50 -9.86 2.76
N LEU A 332 -14.61 -8.99 1.75
CA LEU A 332 -15.21 -9.33 0.46
C LEU A 332 -14.59 -10.58 -0.17
N LEU A 333 -13.25 -10.63 -0.25
CA LEU A 333 -12.53 -11.78 -0.81
C LEU A 333 -12.75 -13.05 0.01
N THR A 334 -12.76 -12.91 1.34
CA THR A 334 -12.98 -14.01 2.28
C THR A 334 -14.36 -14.62 2.07
N GLU A 335 -15.40 -13.81 2.00
CA GLU A 335 -16.77 -14.28 1.79
C GLU A 335 -16.96 -14.84 0.38
N ARG A 336 -16.44 -14.15 -0.65
CA ARG A 336 -16.60 -14.57 -2.05
C ARG A 336 -15.99 -15.94 -2.34
N PHE A 337 -14.82 -16.24 -1.77
CA PHE A 337 -14.07 -17.46 -2.06
C PHE A 337 -14.05 -18.46 -0.88
N GLY A 338 -14.79 -18.16 0.20
CA GLY A 338 -14.84 -18.97 1.41
C GLY A 338 -13.48 -19.10 2.11
N LEU A 339 -12.66 -18.05 2.11
CA LEU A 339 -11.30 -18.12 2.67
C LEU A 339 -11.32 -18.25 4.21
N THR A 340 -10.22 -18.70 4.81
CA THR A 340 -10.02 -18.52 6.25
C THR A 340 -9.77 -17.03 6.55
N PRO A 341 -10.57 -16.37 7.40
CA PRO A 341 -10.40 -14.95 7.69
C PRO A 341 -9.01 -14.62 8.23
N LEU A 342 -8.51 -13.42 7.89
CA LEU A 342 -7.34 -12.83 8.55
C LEU A 342 -7.79 -12.21 9.88
N PRO A 343 -7.13 -12.53 11.00
CA PRO A 343 -7.67 -12.25 12.34
C PRO A 343 -7.77 -10.75 12.68
N GLY A 344 -7.00 -9.89 12.00
CA GLY A 344 -7.07 -8.44 12.22
C GLY A 344 -8.12 -7.72 11.37
N VAL A 345 -8.88 -8.42 10.52
CA VAL A 345 -10.02 -7.81 9.82
C VAL A 345 -11.08 -7.46 10.86
N ARG A 346 -11.48 -6.19 10.89
CA ARG A 346 -12.40 -5.66 11.89
C ARG A 346 -13.81 -6.23 11.66
N THR A 347 -14.52 -6.57 12.74
CA THR A 347 -15.80 -7.30 12.62
C THR A 347 -16.93 -6.42 12.12
N ASN A 348 -16.92 -5.13 12.49
CA ASN A 348 -18.05 -4.24 12.26
C ASN A 348 -17.98 -3.47 10.94
N VAL A 349 -16.82 -3.49 10.25
CA VAL A 349 -16.73 -2.89 8.90
C VAL A 349 -17.50 -3.73 7.90
N GLY A 350 -18.09 -3.07 6.90
CA GLY A 350 -18.81 -3.76 5.84
C GLY A 350 -17.90 -4.59 4.93
N ASP A 351 -18.51 -5.33 4.01
CA ASP A 351 -17.86 -6.27 3.07
C ASP A 351 -17.93 -5.79 1.61
N LEU A 352 -18.26 -4.51 1.39
CA LEU A 352 -18.45 -3.87 0.08
C LEU A 352 -19.66 -4.37 -0.73
N SER A 353 -20.47 -5.30 -0.20
CA SER A 353 -21.65 -5.81 -0.90
C SER A 353 -22.76 -4.77 -1.05
N ALA A 354 -22.83 -3.75 -0.18
CA ALA A 354 -23.84 -2.69 -0.25
C ALA A 354 -23.75 -1.86 -1.55
N ALA A 355 -22.58 -1.85 -2.20
CA ALA A 355 -22.36 -1.21 -3.49
C ALA A 355 -22.79 -2.07 -4.70
N LEU A 356 -23.17 -3.33 -4.49
CA LEU A 356 -23.55 -4.28 -5.55
C LEU A 356 -25.08 -4.35 -5.72
N GLN A 357 -25.54 -4.75 -6.90
CA GLN A 357 -26.95 -4.91 -7.27
C GLN A 357 -27.58 -6.19 -6.72
#